data_AF-A0A961W8Z4-F1
#
_entry.id   AF-A0A961W8Z4-F1
#
_cell.length_a   1.000
_cell.length_b   1.000
_cell.length_c   1.000
_cell.angle_alpha   90.00
_cell.angle_beta   90.00
_cell.angle_gamma   90.00
#
_symmetry.space_group_name_H-M   'P 1'
#
loop_
_entity.id
_entity.type
_entity.pdbx_description
1 polymer ?
#
loop_
_entity_poly.entity_id
_entity_poly.type
_entity_poly.pdbx_seq_one_letter_code
_entity_poly.pdbx_strand_id
1 'polypeptide(L)'
;MAKSKSKSNKYGDLTFLGWRRENGRVGVRNHVVLLPLDDLSNAACEAVANNIKGTIALPHAYGRLQFGADLDLHFRTLIGTGSNPNVAAVIVIGIEDGWTGRVVEGIAKTGKPVTGFGIEGTGDIGTIAKASRVAKDYLHWASELQRETCKISELWVSTKCGESDTTTGLGSCPTVGNMYDKLIPAGVTGVFGETSEITGGEHICKARAIDDKVGEKWFKVWQAYQDDVIEAHKVDDLSESQPTKGNIAGGLTTIEEKALGAISKSGSGPIDGLLDFARPPERPGLYLMDGPSFSPESMTGFTAAGAQLLLFTTGLGNGYTSLLAPTIKISARPATVAALTE
;
A
#
# COMPACT_ATOMS: atom_id res chain seq x y z
N MET A 1 20.18 13.15 33.73
CA MET A 1 20.67 13.11 32.34
C MET A 1 21.47 11.83 32.12
N ALA A 2 20.80 10.73 31.76
CA ALA A 2 21.49 9.53 31.31
C ALA A 2 21.79 9.69 29.82
N LYS A 3 23.06 9.86 29.46
CA LYS A 3 23.50 9.81 28.06
C LYS A 3 23.20 8.40 27.54
N SER A 4 22.13 8.28 26.76
CA SER A 4 21.83 7.11 25.95
C SER A 4 23.04 6.86 25.05
N LYS A 5 23.80 5.80 25.35
CA LYS A 5 24.77 5.25 24.40
C LYS A 5 23.94 4.76 23.23
N SER A 6 23.99 5.49 22.10
CA SER A 6 23.52 5.01 20.81
C SER A 6 24.20 3.67 20.55
N LYS A 7 23.49 2.56 20.83
CA LYS A 7 23.90 1.24 20.37
C LYS A 7 23.87 1.36 18.85
N SER A 8 25.02 1.19 18.20
CA SER A 8 25.02 1.14 16.74
C SER A 8 24.01 0.07 16.33
N ASN A 9 22.99 0.47 15.58
CA ASN A 9 21.99 -0.47 15.15
C ASN A 9 22.68 -1.40 14.14
N LYS A 10 22.89 -2.67 14.52
CA LYS A 10 23.55 -3.67 13.66
C LYS A 10 22.86 -3.87 12.31
N TYR A 11 21.62 -3.39 12.16
CA TYR A 11 20.85 -3.45 10.92
C TYR A 11 21.11 -2.24 10.00
N GLY A 12 21.75 -1.17 10.47
CA GLY A 12 21.96 0.07 9.70
C GLY A 12 22.86 -0.07 8.48
N ASP A 13 23.78 -1.04 8.51
CA ASP A 13 24.72 -1.30 7.40
C ASP A 13 24.16 -2.31 6.38
N LEU A 14 22.93 -2.79 6.56
CA LEU A 14 22.29 -3.69 5.59
C LEU A 14 22.04 -2.95 4.27
N THR A 15 22.17 -3.69 3.17
CA THR A 15 21.95 -3.19 1.81
C THR A 15 21.06 -4.13 1.02
N PHE A 16 20.45 -3.62 -0.05
CA PHE A 16 19.70 -4.42 -1.01
C PHE A 16 19.95 -3.93 -2.45
N LEU A 17 19.70 -4.79 -3.43
CA LEU A 17 19.78 -4.42 -4.85
C LEU A 17 18.44 -3.82 -5.31
N GLY A 18 18.46 -2.56 -5.72
CA GLY A 18 17.27 -1.82 -6.17
C GLY A 18 17.53 -0.93 -7.38
N TRP A 19 16.47 -0.33 -7.91
CA TRP A 19 16.55 0.66 -9.00
C TRP A 19 16.35 2.06 -8.42
N ARG A 20 17.41 2.87 -8.41
CA ARG A 20 17.31 4.28 -8.02
C ARG A 20 16.57 5.07 -9.09
N ARG A 21 15.61 5.89 -8.65
CA ARG A 21 14.83 6.79 -9.49
C ARG A 21 15.39 8.20 -9.43
N GLU A 22 14.95 9.03 -10.37
CA GLU A 22 15.39 10.41 -10.58
C GLU A 22 15.13 11.29 -9.34
N ASN A 23 14.07 10.98 -8.59
CA ASN A 23 13.75 11.63 -7.31
C ASN A 23 14.47 11.04 -6.08
N GLY A 24 15.43 10.14 -6.29
CA GLY A 24 16.21 9.51 -5.22
C GLY A 24 15.53 8.34 -4.50
N ARG A 25 14.22 8.10 -4.72
CA ARG A 25 13.54 6.90 -4.20
C ARG A 25 14.08 5.65 -4.90
N VAL A 26 14.01 4.49 -4.22
CA VAL A 26 14.53 3.22 -4.75
C VAL A 26 13.39 2.22 -4.93
N GLY A 27 13.28 1.60 -6.11
CA GLY A 27 12.34 0.51 -6.37
C GLY A 27 12.94 -0.87 -6.13
N VAL A 28 12.12 -1.84 -5.71
CA VAL A 28 12.48 -3.28 -5.68
C VAL A 28 11.90 -4.05 -6.87
N ARG A 29 11.21 -3.33 -7.76
CA ARG A 29 10.73 -3.75 -9.08
C ARG A 29 10.97 -2.62 -10.10
N ASN A 30 10.79 -2.95 -11.38
CA ASN A 30 11.05 -2.06 -12.50
C ASN A 30 9.95 -2.15 -13.55
N HIS A 31 8.73 -1.81 -13.16
CA HIS A 31 7.55 -1.98 -13.99
C HIS A 31 7.35 -0.80 -14.95
N VAL A 32 6.95 -1.10 -16.18
CA VAL A 32 6.28 -0.14 -17.06
C VAL A 32 4.78 -0.35 -16.91
N VAL A 33 4.09 0.67 -16.40
CA VAL A 33 2.68 0.58 -16.00
C VAL A 33 1.80 1.23 -17.04
N LEU A 34 0.70 0.56 -17.35
CA LEU A 34 -0.45 1.13 -18.06
C LEU A 34 -1.52 1.42 -17.01
N LEU A 35 -1.72 2.71 -16.76
CA LEU A 35 -2.59 3.21 -15.71
C LEU A 35 -3.87 3.74 -16.37
N PRO A 36 -4.97 2.97 -16.34
CA PRO A 36 -6.27 3.53 -16.73
C PRO A 36 -6.63 4.61 -15.72
N LEU A 37 -7.19 5.71 -16.21
CA LEU A 37 -7.70 6.79 -15.37
C LEU A 37 -9.08 6.45 -14.81
N ASP A 38 -9.88 5.75 -15.61
CA ASP A 38 -11.24 5.35 -15.32
C ASP A 38 -11.49 3.91 -15.80
N ASP A 39 -12.60 3.34 -15.33
CA ASP A 39 -13.02 1.99 -15.69
C ASP A 39 -13.23 1.79 -17.19
N LEU A 40 -13.68 2.84 -17.88
CA LEU A 40 -13.87 2.87 -19.33
C LEU A 40 -12.54 2.72 -20.10
N SER A 41 -11.44 3.16 -19.50
CA SER A 41 -10.10 3.09 -20.11
C SER A 41 -9.38 1.76 -19.84
N ASN A 42 -9.93 0.89 -19.00
CA ASN A 42 -9.34 -0.41 -18.65
C ASN A 42 -9.04 -1.25 -19.89
N ALA A 43 -10.02 -1.41 -20.79
CA ALA A 43 -9.87 -2.27 -21.98
C ALA A 43 -8.74 -1.80 -22.90
N ALA A 44 -8.54 -0.48 -23.03
CA ALA A 44 -7.44 0.08 -23.80
C ALA A 44 -6.08 -0.22 -23.15
N CYS A 45 -5.95 -0.06 -21.83
CA CYS A 45 -4.74 -0.44 -21.10
C CYS A 45 -4.45 -1.94 -21.22
N GLU A 46 -5.44 -2.80 -21.03
CA GLU A 46 -5.27 -4.25 -21.14
C GLU A 46 -4.87 -4.69 -22.56
N ALA A 47 -5.46 -4.07 -23.59
CA ALA A 47 -5.09 -4.33 -24.97
C ALA A 47 -3.63 -3.94 -25.28
N VAL A 48 -3.16 -2.80 -24.75
CA VAL A 48 -1.76 -2.38 -24.89
C VAL A 48 -0.83 -3.33 -24.14
N ALA A 49 -1.18 -3.78 -22.93
CA ALA A 49 -0.41 -4.77 -22.18
C ALA A 49 -0.36 -6.13 -22.90
N ASN A 50 -1.43 -6.49 -23.61
CA ASN A 50 -1.43 -7.68 -24.44
C ASN A 50 -0.47 -7.57 -25.64
N ASN A 51 -0.41 -6.39 -26.28
CA ASN A 51 0.50 -6.13 -27.40
C ASN A 51 1.96 -6.07 -26.97
N ILE A 52 2.25 -5.42 -25.84
CA ILE A 52 3.60 -5.14 -25.35
C ILE A 52 3.86 -5.94 -24.08
N LYS A 53 4.25 -7.21 -24.25
CA LYS A 53 4.56 -8.12 -23.14
C LYS A 53 5.70 -7.57 -22.28
N GLY A 54 5.53 -7.63 -20.97
CA GLY A 54 6.47 -7.05 -19.99
C GLY A 54 5.98 -5.74 -19.37
N THR A 55 4.97 -5.10 -19.96
CA THR A 55 4.20 -4.03 -19.29
C THR A 55 3.10 -4.64 -18.42
N ILE A 56 2.59 -3.86 -17.45
CA ILE A 56 1.49 -4.27 -16.56
C ILE A 56 0.34 -3.28 -16.66
N ALA A 57 -0.88 -3.75 -16.91
CA ALA A 57 -2.09 -2.95 -16.78
C ALA A 57 -2.63 -3.03 -15.35
N LEU A 58 -3.13 -1.92 -14.81
CA LEU A 58 -3.68 -1.83 -13.46
C LEU A 58 -5.16 -1.43 -13.50
N PRO A 59 -6.07 -2.32 -13.95
CA PRO A 59 -7.48 -1.99 -14.07
C PRO A 59 -8.15 -1.77 -12.72
N HIS A 60 -9.14 -0.88 -12.68
CA HIS A 60 -9.95 -0.61 -11.50
C HIS A 60 -11.39 -0.22 -11.85
N ALA A 61 -12.29 -0.30 -10.87
CA ALA A 61 -13.71 -0.03 -11.05
C ALA A 61 -14.12 1.44 -10.88
N TYR A 62 -13.17 2.31 -10.52
CA TYR A 62 -13.46 3.73 -10.23
C TYR A 62 -13.17 4.62 -11.43
N GLY A 63 -13.76 5.80 -11.44
CA GLY A 63 -13.50 6.86 -12.43
C GLY A 63 -14.80 7.48 -12.89
N ARG A 64 -14.75 8.77 -13.25
CA ARG A 64 -15.90 9.62 -13.58
C ARG A 64 -16.87 9.85 -12.39
N LEU A 65 -17.45 11.06 -12.37
CA LEU A 65 -18.49 11.49 -11.43
C LEU A 65 -18.11 11.60 -9.94
N GLN A 66 -16.87 11.29 -9.54
CA GLN A 66 -16.42 11.70 -8.20
C GLN A 66 -16.36 13.22 -8.09
N PHE A 67 -16.64 13.74 -6.90
CA PHE A 67 -16.58 15.17 -6.59
C PHE A 67 -16.00 15.38 -5.19
N GLY A 68 -15.51 16.60 -4.93
CA GLY A 68 -14.96 16.97 -3.62
C GLY A 68 -13.83 16.05 -3.15
N ALA A 69 -13.90 15.59 -1.90
CA ALA A 69 -12.85 14.79 -1.26
C ALA A 69 -12.60 13.45 -1.98
N ASP A 70 -13.64 12.83 -2.53
CA ASP A 70 -13.52 11.55 -3.25
C ASP A 70 -12.76 11.73 -4.57
N LEU A 71 -12.99 12.85 -5.27
CA LEU A 71 -12.25 13.17 -6.49
C LEU A 71 -10.77 13.40 -6.19
N ASP A 72 -10.47 14.11 -5.11
CA ASP A 72 -9.09 14.35 -4.68
C ASP A 72 -8.40 13.06 -4.20
N LEU A 73 -9.14 12.16 -3.55
CA LEU A 73 -8.65 10.83 -3.18
C LEU A 73 -8.33 9.99 -4.43
N HIS A 74 -9.22 10.00 -5.43
CA HIS A 74 -9.04 9.29 -6.69
C HIS A 74 -7.76 9.75 -7.40
N PHE A 75 -7.58 11.06 -7.63
CA PHE A 75 -6.37 11.59 -8.25
C PHE A 75 -5.11 11.31 -7.43
N ARG A 76 -5.18 11.47 -6.11
CA ARG A 76 -4.05 11.17 -5.21
C ARG A 76 -3.62 9.70 -5.32
N THR A 77 -4.58 8.78 -5.38
CA THR A 77 -4.31 7.35 -5.47
C THR A 77 -3.70 6.98 -6.82
N LEU A 78 -4.22 7.50 -7.93
CA LEU A 78 -3.65 7.26 -9.26
C LEU A 78 -2.24 7.86 -9.40
N ILE A 79 -2.08 9.12 -9.02
CA ILE A 79 -0.78 9.80 -9.05
C ILE A 79 0.22 9.07 -8.16
N GLY A 80 -0.19 8.68 -6.95
CA GLY A 80 0.64 7.91 -6.02
C GLY A 80 1.06 6.54 -6.60
N THR A 81 0.12 5.83 -7.22
CA THR A 81 0.36 4.53 -7.87
C THR A 81 1.41 4.65 -8.97
N GLY A 82 1.26 5.62 -9.89
CA GLY A 82 2.27 5.88 -10.92
C GLY A 82 3.59 6.42 -10.37
N SER A 83 3.55 7.14 -9.24
CA SER A 83 4.72 7.70 -8.56
C SER A 83 5.52 6.66 -7.78
N ASN A 84 4.93 5.51 -7.42
CA ASN A 84 5.60 4.46 -6.65
C ASN A 84 6.96 4.09 -7.29
N PRO A 85 8.03 3.91 -6.49
CA PRO A 85 9.37 3.66 -7.04
C PRO A 85 9.54 2.28 -7.72
N ASN A 86 8.63 1.33 -7.52
CA ASN A 86 8.56 0.10 -8.31
C ASN A 86 8.14 0.34 -9.76
N VAL A 87 7.61 1.52 -10.07
CA VAL A 87 7.25 1.97 -11.43
C VAL A 87 8.41 2.75 -12.03
N ALA A 88 8.93 2.26 -13.16
CA ALA A 88 9.96 2.91 -13.95
C ALA A 88 9.39 3.97 -14.90
N ALA A 89 8.27 3.66 -15.56
CA ALA A 89 7.60 4.56 -16.49
C ALA A 89 6.09 4.27 -16.54
N VAL A 90 5.30 5.26 -16.96
CA VAL A 90 3.82 5.18 -16.95
C VAL A 90 3.21 5.61 -18.28
N ILE A 91 2.24 4.85 -18.76
CA ILE A 91 1.32 5.28 -19.80
C ILE A 91 -0.04 5.45 -19.15
N VAL A 92 -0.56 6.67 -19.13
CA VAL A 92 -1.90 6.98 -18.62
C VAL A 92 -2.87 6.97 -19.78
N ILE A 93 -3.95 6.21 -19.68
CA ILE A 93 -5.03 6.26 -20.68
C ILE A 93 -6.30 6.67 -19.96
N GLY A 94 -6.92 7.73 -20.44
CA GLY A 94 -8.22 8.21 -19.95
C GLY A 94 -9.15 8.47 -21.12
N ILE A 95 -10.41 8.75 -20.81
CA ILE A 95 -11.39 9.07 -21.85
C ILE A 95 -11.10 10.43 -22.50
N GLU A 96 -10.65 11.42 -21.73
CA GLU A 96 -10.38 12.79 -22.20
C GLU A 96 -9.05 13.35 -21.66
N ASP A 97 -8.52 14.39 -22.31
CA ASP A 97 -7.15 14.86 -22.08
C ASP A 97 -6.95 15.63 -20.75
N GLY A 98 -7.97 16.26 -20.19
CA GLY A 98 -7.87 17.12 -19.01
C GLY A 98 -7.51 16.36 -17.73
N TRP A 99 -8.34 15.39 -17.32
CA TRP A 99 -8.08 14.53 -16.17
C TRP A 99 -6.85 13.65 -16.42
N THR A 100 -6.68 13.16 -17.65
CA THR A 100 -5.48 12.41 -18.06
C THR A 100 -4.22 13.24 -17.83
N GLY A 101 -4.23 14.50 -18.27
CA GLY A 101 -3.17 15.48 -18.05
C GLY A 101 -2.89 15.70 -16.57
N ARG A 102 -3.91 15.85 -15.72
CA ARG A 102 -3.74 16.01 -14.26
C ARG A 102 -2.96 14.84 -13.63
N VAL A 103 -3.24 13.60 -14.04
CA VAL A 103 -2.51 12.42 -13.55
C VAL A 103 -1.07 12.39 -14.09
N VAL A 104 -0.89 12.66 -15.39
CA VAL A 104 0.43 12.74 -16.04
C VAL A 104 1.31 13.78 -15.36
N GLU A 105 0.83 15.01 -15.18
CA GLU A 105 1.55 16.09 -14.51
C GLU A 105 1.91 15.75 -13.06
N GLY A 106 1.00 15.08 -12.35
CA GLY A 106 1.24 14.60 -10.99
C GLY A 106 2.41 13.62 -10.91
N ILE A 107 2.43 12.62 -11.81
CA ILE A 107 3.47 11.60 -11.86
C ILE A 107 4.80 12.18 -12.36
N ALA A 108 4.76 13.08 -13.35
CA ALA A 108 5.95 13.70 -13.96
C ALA A 108 6.82 14.44 -12.94
N LYS A 109 6.25 14.92 -11.83
CA LYS A 109 6.99 15.52 -10.70
C LYS A 109 8.04 14.59 -10.08
N THR A 110 7.92 13.29 -10.28
CA THR A 110 8.92 12.32 -9.83
C THR A 110 10.16 12.24 -10.74
N GLY A 111 10.11 12.86 -11.92
CA GLY A 111 11.16 12.81 -12.94
C GLY A 111 11.09 11.60 -13.87
N LYS A 112 10.21 10.63 -13.60
CA LYS A 112 10.09 9.44 -14.44
C LYS A 112 9.35 9.70 -15.76
N PRO A 113 9.62 8.93 -16.82
CA PRO A 113 8.87 9.03 -18.06
C PRO A 113 7.38 8.72 -17.88
N VAL A 114 6.51 9.63 -18.31
CA VAL A 114 5.06 9.45 -18.31
C VAL A 114 4.43 10.09 -19.54
N THR A 115 3.50 9.39 -20.20
CA THR A 115 2.74 9.89 -21.35
C THR A 115 1.25 9.59 -21.18
N GLY A 116 0.40 10.55 -21.53
CA GLY A 116 -1.07 10.41 -21.47
C GLY A 116 -1.70 10.27 -22.85
N PHE A 117 -2.84 9.57 -22.93
CA PHE A 117 -3.66 9.48 -24.12
C PHE A 117 -5.16 9.56 -23.78
N GLY A 118 -5.88 10.47 -24.45
CA GLY A 118 -7.34 10.48 -24.49
C GLY A 118 -7.91 9.49 -25.53
N ILE A 119 -9.02 8.83 -25.20
CA ILE A 119 -9.78 7.97 -26.12
C ILE A 119 -10.72 8.80 -27.01
N GLU A 120 -11.39 9.81 -26.45
CA GLU A 120 -12.30 10.70 -27.19
C GLU A 120 -11.58 11.35 -28.39
N GLY A 121 -12.25 11.37 -29.54
CA GLY A 121 -11.71 11.90 -30.79
C GLY A 121 -10.67 11.02 -31.50
N THR A 122 -10.05 10.03 -30.83
CA THR A 122 -9.11 9.08 -31.44
C THR A 122 -9.73 7.68 -31.64
N GLY A 123 -10.63 7.28 -30.73
CA GLY A 123 -11.19 5.92 -30.66
C GLY A 123 -10.19 4.88 -30.16
N ASP A 124 -10.69 3.77 -29.61
CA ASP A 124 -9.88 2.75 -28.95
C ASP A 124 -8.73 2.23 -29.80
N ILE A 125 -8.99 1.80 -31.04
CA ILE A 125 -7.97 1.22 -31.93
C ILE A 125 -6.82 2.21 -32.16
N GLY A 126 -7.14 3.49 -32.38
CA GLY A 126 -6.14 4.53 -32.60
C GLY A 126 -5.32 4.80 -31.34
N THR A 127 -5.99 4.88 -30.18
CA THR A 127 -5.35 5.13 -28.89
C THR A 127 -4.46 3.96 -28.48
N ILE A 128 -4.94 2.72 -28.61
CA ILE A 128 -4.17 1.49 -28.36
C ILE A 128 -2.93 1.45 -29.25
N ALA A 129 -3.03 1.77 -30.54
CA ALA A 129 -1.88 1.77 -31.44
C ALA A 129 -0.82 2.82 -31.05
N LYS A 130 -1.23 4.04 -30.69
CA LYS A 130 -0.34 5.11 -30.23
C LYS A 130 0.33 4.76 -28.90
N ALA A 131 -0.46 4.34 -27.91
CA ALA A 131 0.01 3.94 -26.59
C ALA A 131 0.95 2.74 -26.65
N SER A 132 0.68 1.75 -27.52
CA SER A 132 1.57 0.58 -27.72
C SER A 132 2.96 0.97 -28.21
N ARG A 133 3.09 2.00 -29.05
CA ARG A 133 4.41 2.47 -29.53
C ARG A 133 5.23 3.05 -28.38
N VAL A 134 4.63 3.92 -27.56
CA VAL A 134 5.30 4.52 -26.40
C VAL A 134 5.60 3.47 -25.34
N ALA A 135 4.68 2.54 -25.08
CA ALA A 135 4.89 1.43 -24.16
C ALA A 135 6.09 0.57 -24.56
N LYS A 136 6.25 0.28 -25.86
CA LYS A 136 7.42 -0.44 -26.39
C LYS A 136 8.73 0.34 -26.11
N ASP A 137 8.73 1.64 -26.38
CA ASP A 137 9.92 2.48 -26.18
C ASP A 137 10.29 2.60 -24.68
N TYR A 138 9.29 2.76 -23.80
CA TYR A 138 9.49 2.76 -22.35
C TYR A 138 9.96 1.41 -21.83
N LEU A 139 9.46 0.30 -22.37
CA LEU A 139 9.91 -1.03 -21.98
C LEU A 139 11.37 -1.27 -22.37
N HIS A 140 11.77 -0.87 -23.58
CA HIS A 140 13.18 -0.94 -24.01
C HIS A 140 14.07 -0.13 -23.07
N TRP A 141 13.74 1.15 -22.83
CA TRP A 141 14.47 1.98 -21.88
C TRP A 141 14.55 1.36 -20.48
N ALA A 142 13.42 0.90 -19.93
CA ALA A 142 13.37 0.34 -18.58
C ALA A 142 14.24 -0.93 -18.47
N SER A 143 14.29 -1.75 -19.52
CA SER A 143 15.08 -2.99 -19.56
C SER A 143 16.60 -2.78 -19.54
N GLU A 144 17.07 -1.59 -19.90
CA GLU A 144 18.49 -1.24 -19.85
C GLU A 144 18.93 -0.86 -18.42
N LEU A 145 17.98 -0.48 -17.55
CA LEU A 145 18.27 -0.04 -16.18
C LEU A 145 18.79 -1.19 -15.31
N GLN A 146 19.99 -1.00 -14.76
CA GLN A 146 20.62 -1.95 -13.85
C GLN A 146 20.26 -1.65 -12.39
N ARG A 147 20.23 -2.71 -11.58
CA ARG A 147 20.13 -2.54 -10.12
C ARG A 147 21.46 -2.06 -9.56
N GLU A 148 21.38 -1.28 -8.50
CA GLU A 148 22.53 -0.83 -7.71
C GLU A 148 22.35 -1.21 -6.23
N THR A 149 23.45 -1.13 -5.48
CA THR A 149 23.43 -1.38 -4.03
C THR A 149 22.86 -0.16 -3.30
N CYS A 150 21.71 -0.34 -2.66
CA CYS A 150 21.01 0.69 -1.89
C CYS A 150 21.03 0.36 -0.39
N LYS A 151 20.94 1.38 0.45
CA LYS A 151 20.92 1.20 1.92
C LYS A 151 19.55 0.72 2.37
N ILE A 152 19.50 -0.09 3.44
CA ILE A 152 18.23 -0.56 4.00
C ILE A 152 17.31 0.59 4.41
N SER A 153 17.85 1.73 4.83
CA SER A 153 17.10 2.94 5.19
C SER A 153 16.28 3.54 4.03
N GLU A 154 16.51 3.09 2.80
CA GLU A 154 15.75 3.53 1.61
C GLU A 154 14.53 2.64 1.34
N LEU A 155 14.34 1.59 2.15
CA LEU A 155 13.23 0.66 2.06
C LEU A 155 12.04 1.16 2.88
N TRP A 156 10.88 1.09 2.25
CA TRP A 156 9.55 1.38 2.77
C TRP A 156 8.73 0.09 2.67
N VAL A 157 8.35 -0.41 3.84
CA VAL A 157 7.64 -1.67 3.99
C VAL A 157 6.29 -1.38 4.60
N SER A 158 5.23 -1.92 4.02
CA SER A 158 3.92 -1.90 4.66
C SER A 158 3.53 -3.27 5.18
N THR A 159 2.55 -3.31 6.07
CA THR A 159 1.95 -4.56 6.54
C THR A 159 0.43 -4.51 6.60
N LYS A 160 -0.19 -5.62 6.25
CA LYS A 160 -1.62 -5.88 6.32
C LYS A 160 -1.86 -7.28 6.91
N CYS A 161 -2.92 -7.45 7.69
CA CYS A 161 -3.41 -8.79 8.02
C CYS A 161 -4.67 -9.16 7.21
N GLY A 162 -4.98 -10.43 7.08
CA GLY A 162 -6.22 -10.86 6.44
C GLY A 162 -6.46 -12.34 6.61
N GLU A 163 -7.73 -12.75 6.64
CA GLU A 163 -8.12 -14.13 6.98
C GLU A 163 -7.41 -14.61 8.27
N SER A 164 -7.43 -13.75 9.29
CA SER A 164 -6.74 -13.97 10.57
C SER A 164 -7.32 -15.17 11.32
N ASP A 165 -6.45 -15.88 12.04
CA ASP A 165 -6.79 -16.93 12.99
C ASP A 165 -6.00 -16.73 14.29
N THR A 166 -6.15 -17.61 15.29
CA THR A 166 -5.41 -17.49 16.56
C THR A 166 -3.89 -17.41 16.34
N THR A 167 -3.34 -18.16 15.39
CA THR A 167 -1.88 -18.16 15.11
C THR A 167 -1.39 -16.85 14.51
N THR A 168 -2.29 -16.08 13.89
CA THR A 168 -1.97 -14.78 13.30
C THR A 168 -1.53 -13.79 14.38
N GLY A 169 -2.31 -13.69 15.47
CA GLY A 169 -1.99 -12.81 16.61
C GLY A 169 -0.83 -13.33 17.47
N LEU A 170 -0.61 -14.65 17.52
CA LEU A 170 0.43 -15.26 18.36
C LEU A 170 1.79 -15.42 17.66
N GLY A 171 1.83 -15.46 16.33
CA GLY A 171 3.05 -15.76 15.57
C GLY A 171 3.29 -14.83 14.39
N SER A 172 2.32 -14.73 13.46
CA SER A 172 2.52 -13.97 12.21
C SER A 172 2.72 -12.47 12.45
N CYS A 173 1.79 -11.82 13.17
CA CYS A 173 1.87 -10.41 13.51
C CYS A 173 3.09 -10.08 14.40
N PRO A 174 3.36 -10.81 15.50
CA PRO A 174 4.57 -10.60 16.30
C PRO A 174 5.87 -10.72 15.50
N THR A 175 5.92 -11.60 14.50
CA THR A 175 7.10 -11.72 13.61
C THR A 175 7.34 -10.44 12.81
N VAL A 176 6.28 -9.84 12.26
CA VAL A 176 6.37 -8.54 11.56
C VAL A 176 6.71 -7.41 12.53
N GLY A 177 6.10 -7.39 13.71
CA GLY A 177 6.41 -6.38 14.73
C GLY A 177 7.89 -6.39 15.13
N ASN A 178 8.44 -7.59 15.37
CA ASN A 178 9.87 -7.76 15.65
C ASN A 178 10.78 -7.34 14.48
N MET A 179 10.31 -7.45 13.23
CA MET A 179 11.04 -6.88 12.08
C MET A 179 11.04 -5.34 12.15
N TYR A 180 9.90 -4.70 12.40
CA TYR A 180 9.84 -3.25 12.53
C TYR A 180 10.70 -2.72 13.69
N ASP A 181 10.65 -3.37 14.86
CA ASP A 181 11.47 -2.98 16.02
C ASP A 181 12.98 -3.00 15.73
N LYS A 182 13.41 -3.82 14.76
CA LYS A 182 14.81 -3.93 14.33
C LYS A 182 15.17 -2.93 13.23
N LEU A 183 14.28 -2.76 12.26
CA LEU A 183 14.57 -2.04 11.01
C LEU A 183 14.17 -0.56 11.04
N ILE A 184 13.13 -0.16 11.77
CA ILE A 184 12.74 1.26 11.87
C ILE A 184 13.85 2.09 12.53
N PRO A 185 14.52 1.63 13.61
CA PRO A 185 15.69 2.33 14.12
C PRO A 185 16.90 2.31 13.16
N ALA A 186 16.87 1.53 12.08
CA ALA A 186 17.87 1.54 11.00
C ALA A 186 17.48 2.50 9.86
N GLY A 187 16.37 3.25 10.02
CA GLY A 187 15.90 4.23 9.05
C GLY A 187 14.90 3.68 8.02
N VAL A 188 14.40 2.45 8.18
CA VAL A 188 13.30 1.94 7.35
C VAL A 188 12.01 2.69 7.67
N THR A 189 11.22 2.94 6.64
CA THR A 189 9.85 3.47 6.81
C THR A 189 8.86 2.32 6.88
N GLY A 190 8.09 2.26 7.95
CA GLY A 190 7.03 1.28 8.16
C GLY A 190 5.64 1.91 7.99
N VAL A 191 4.71 1.19 7.36
CA VAL A 191 3.29 1.59 7.31
C VAL A 191 2.40 0.41 7.70
N PHE A 192 1.40 0.64 8.54
CA PHE A 192 0.30 -0.29 8.78
C PHE A 192 -1.02 0.49 8.77
N GLY A 193 -2.16 -0.19 8.75
CA GLY A 193 -3.48 0.46 8.75
C GLY A 193 -4.54 -0.43 9.37
N GLU A 194 -5.74 -0.40 8.79
CA GLU A 194 -6.94 -1.16 9.20
C GLU A 194 -7.73 -0.46 10.32
N THR A 195 -8.17 0.79 10.08
CA THR A 195 -8.76 1.67 11.10
C THR A 195 -9.85 0.97 11.93
N SER A 196 -10.76 0.24 11.27
CA SER A 196 -11.86 -0.46 11.95
C SER A 196 -11.45 -1.75 12.67
N GLU A 197 -10.37 -2.42 12.23
CA GLU A 197 -9.87 -3.64 12.89
C GLU A 197 -9.01 -3.34 14.13
N ILE A 198 -8.78 -2.06 14.44
CA ILE A 198 -8.06 -1.62 15.64
C ILE A 198 -9.02 -1.39 16.83
N THR A 199 -10.34 -1.45 16.61
CA THR A 199 -11.35 -1.34 17.67
C THR A 199 -11.13 -2.36 18.79
N GLY A 200 -10.94 -1.86 20.02
CA GLY A 200 -10.51 -2.63 21.19
C GLY A 200 -9.04 -2.42 21.56
N GLY A 201 -8.23 -1.84 20.67
CA GLY A 201 -6.83 -1.53 20.89
C GLY A 201 -6.40 -0.13 20.43
N GLU A 202 -7.36 0.72 20.06
CA GLU A 202 -7.15 2.12 19.68
C GLU A 202 -6.39 2.92 20.75
N HIS A 203 -6.66 2.67 22.03
CA HIS A 203 -5.97 3.30 23.16
C HIS A 203 -4.49 2.89 23.23
N ILE A 204 -4.12 1.69 22.77
CA ILE A 204 -2.72 1.24 22.68
C ILE A 204 -2.00 2.01 21.57
N CYS A 205 -2.64 2.18 20.41
CA CYS A 205 -2.11 3.02 19.33
C CYS A 205 -1.94 4.48 19.77
N LYS A 206 -2.90 5.04 20.51
CA LYS A 206 -2.79 6.38 21.11
C LYS A 206 -1.61 6.48 22.07
N ALA A 207 -1.47 5.54 23.00
CA ALA A 207 -0.40 5.53 23.99
C ALA A 207 1.00 5.33 23.37
N ARG A 208 1.07 4.69 22.19
CA ARG A 208 2.32 4.49 21.43
C ARG A 208 2.65 5.62 20.47
N ALA A 209 1.79 6.63 20.31
CA ALA A 209 2.09 7.77 19.48
C ALA A 209 3.36 8.48 19.97
N ILE A 210 4.15 9.04 19.04
CA ILE A 210 5.39 9.74 19.36
C ILE A 210 5.17 10.98 20.26
N ASP A 211 3.98 11.57 20.18
CA ASP A 211 3.52 12.67 21.01
C ASP A 211 1.97 12.67 21.12
N ASP A 212 1.45 13.49 22.05
CA ASP A 212 0.02 13.63 22.29
C ASP A 212 -0.72 14.12 21.03
N LYS A 213 -0.09 14.92 20.18
CA LYS A 213 -0.73 15.46 18.97
C LYS A 213 -1.04 14.33 17.98
N VAL A 214 -0.11 13.41 17.77
CA VAL A 214 -0.32 12.22 16.93
C VAL A 214 -1.35 11.30 17.58
N GLY A 215 -1.27 11.09 18.90
CA GLY A 215 -2.21 10.24 19.64
C GLY A 215 -3.65 10.75 19.57
N GLU A 216 -3.87 12.05 19.80
CA GLU A 216 -5.19 12.66 19.68
C GLU A 216 -5.70 12.69 18.24
N LYS A 217 -4.80 12.91 17.24
CA LYS A 217 -5.19 12.83 15.83
C LYS A 217 -5.69 11.44 15.47
N TRP A 218 -4.98 10.39 15.90
CA TRP A 218 -5.42 9.01 15.71
C TRP A 218 -6.77 8.74 16.37
N PHE A 219 -6.91 9.08 17.65
CA PHE A 219 -8.14 8.82 18.39
C PHE A 219 -9.35 9.53 17.76
N LYS A 220 -9.17 10.77 17.30
CA LYS A 220 -10.21 11.52 16.60
C LYS A 220 -10.63 10.86 15.29
N VAL A 221 -9.68 10.34 14.50
CA VAL A 221 -9.98 9.65 13.24
C VAL A 221 -10.70 8.34 13.49
N TRP A 222 -10.23 7.54 14.44
CA TRP A 222 -10.91 6.31 14.84
C TRP A 222 -12.33 6.60 15.34
N GLN A 223 -12.49 7.60 16.22
CA GLN A 223 -13.80 7.97 16.75
C GLN A 223 -14.75 8.46 15.64
N ALA A 224 -14.27 9.27 14.70
CA ALA A 224 -15.08 9.71 13.56
C ALA A 224 -15.55 8.52 12.71
N TYR A 225 -14.70 7.50 12.50
CA TYR A 225 -15.13 6.29 11.81
C TYR A 225 -16.23 5.53 12.57
N GLN A 226 -16.10 5.44 13.90
CA GLN A 226 -17.12 4.82 14.73
C GLN A 226 -18.43 5.60 14.67
N ASP A 227 -18.39 6.91 14.87
CA ASP A 227 -19.58 7.76 14.96
C ASP A 227 -20.27 7.93 13.60
N ASP A 228 -19.51 8.26 12.55
CA ASP A 228 -20.04 8.70 11.25
C ASP A 228 -20.27 7.54 10.27
N VAL A 229 -19.63 6.38 10.47
CA VAL A 229 -19.76 5.22 9.58
C VAL A 229 -20.49 4.07 10.28
N ILE A 230 -19.96 3.61 11.41
CA ILE A 230 -20.51 2.42 12.08
C ILE A 230 -21.82 2.76 12.78
N GLU A 231 -21.81 3.66 13.75
CA GLU A 231 -23.00 3.97 14.56
C GLU A 231 -24.11 4.64 13.74
N ALA A 232 -23.76 5.50 12.79
CA ALA A 232 -24.72 6.17 11.92
C ALA A 232 -25.44 5.23 10.93
N HIS A 233 -24.83 4.11 10.53
CA HIS A 233 -25.36 3.25 9.47
C HIS A 233 -25.54 1.78 9.85
N LYS A 234 -25.17 1.37 11.05
CA LYS A 234 -25.34 -0.02 11.49
C LYS A 234 -26.82 -0.39 11.52
N VAL A 235 -27.12 -1.54 10.92
CA VAL A 235 -28.41 -2.24 11.06
C VAL A 235 -28.30 -3.41 12.04
N ASP A 236 -27.08 -3.90 12.24
CA ASP A 236 -26.69 -4.99 13.14
C ASP A 236 -25.40 -4.61 13.89
N ASP A 237 -25.00 -5.37 14.91
CA ASP A 237 -23.75 -5.09 15.63
C ASP A 237 -22.52 -5.32 14.71
N LEU A 238 -21.52 -4.44 14.80
CA LEU A 238 -20.24 -4.61 14.11
C LEU A 238 -19.61 -5.98 14.43
N SER A 239 -19.82 -6.48 15.66
CA SER A 239 -19.34 -7.79 16.11
C SER A 239 -19.82 -8.96 15.24
N GLU A 240 -20.95 -8.81 14.54
CA GLU A 240 -21.50 -9.84 13.63
C GLU A 240 -20.77 -9.87 12.27
N SER A 241 -20.06 -8.81 11.93
CA SER A 241 -19.23 -8.72 10.72
C SER A 241 -17.73 -8.88 11.02
N GLN A 242 -17.30 -8.51 12.23
CA GLN A 242 -15.93 -8.52 12.69
C GLN A 242 -15.85 -9.03 14.14
N PRO A 243 -15.19 -10.17 14.43
CA PRO A 243 -14.43 -11.01 13.51
C PRO A 243 -15.30 -11.68 12.44
N THR A 244 -14.75 -11.94 11.24
CA THR A 244 -15.51 -12.62 10.18
C THR A 244 -15.81 -14.08 10.57
N LYS A 245 -16.78 -14.73 9.90
CA LYS A 245 -17.07 -16.16 10.12
C LYS A 245 -15.83 -17.06 10.00
N GLY A 246 -14.93 -16.74 9.05
CA GLY A 246 -13.64 -17.42 8.92
C GLY A 246 -12.75 -17.21 10.15
N ASN A 247 -12.67 -15.97 10.67
CA ASN A 247 -11.91 -15.66 11.87
C ASN A 247 -12.40 -16.43 13.11
N ILE A 248 -13.72 -16.52 13.29
CA ILE A 248 -14.34 -17.24 14.42
C ILE A 248 -14.04 -18.74 14.31
N ALA A 249 -14.20 -19.33 13.12
CA ALA A 249 -13.79 -20.72 12.87
C ALA A 249 -12.27 -20.94 13.04
N GLY A 250 -11.47 -19.88 12.84
CA GLY A 250 -10.03 -19.83 13.11
C GLY A 250 -9.66 -19.63 14.58
N GLY A 251 -10.64 -19.49 15.48
CA GLY A 251 -10.43 -19.45 16.93
C GLY A 251 -10.37 -18.05 17.55
N LEU A 252 -10.78 -16.99 16.85
CA LEU A 252 -10.92 -15.64 17.44
C LEU A 252 -12.32 -15.46 18.06
N THR A 253 -12.39 -14.94 19.27
CA THR A 253 -13.64 -14.86 20.05
C THR A 253 -14.27 -13.48 20.09
N THR A 254 -13.46 -12.40 20.10
CA THR A 254 -13.96 -11.01 20.11
C THR A 254 -13.18 -10.10 19.16
N ILE A 255 -13.74 -8.93 18.85
CA ILE A 255 -13.05 -7.92 18.04
C ILE A 255 -11.81 -7.37 18.75
N GLU A 256 -11.86 -7.23 20.08
CA GLU A 256 -10.74 -6.78 20.90
C GLU A 256 -9.58 -7.79 20.85
N GLU A 257 -9.86 -9.09 20.98
CA GLU A 257 -8.83 -10.14 20.86
C GLU A 257 -8.14 -10.06 19.48
N LYS A 258 -8.94 -9.89 18.42
CA LYS A 258 -8.42 -9.71 17.06
C LYS A 258 -7.57 -8.45 16.95
N ALA A 259 -8.04 -7.32 17.48
CA ALA A 259 -7.34 -6.04 17.43
C ALA A 259 -5.99 -6.10 18.15
N LEU A 260 -5.92 -6.71 19.33
CA LEU A 260 -4.67 -6.89 20.08
C LEU A 260 -3.64 -7.72 19.31
N GLY A 261 -4.08 -8.80 18.68
CA GLY A 261 -3.24 -9.59 17.78
C GLY A 261 -2.79 -8.80 16.55
N ALA A 262 -3.70 -8.01 15.96
CA ALA A 262 -3.43 -7.20 14.78
C ALA A 262 -2.46 -6.05 15.07
N ILE A 263 -2.53 -5.38 16.23
CA ILE A 263 -1.63 -4.29 16.61
C ILE A 263 -0.20 -4.78 16.79
N SER A 264 0.00 -6.04 17.20
CA SER A 264 1.32 -6.62 17.38
C SER A 264 2.19 -6.58 16.11
N LYS A 265 1.59 -6.46 14.92
CA LYS A 265 2.32 -6.29 13.64
C LYS A 265 3.08 -4.97 13.55
N SER A 266 2.70 -3.96 14.33
CA SER A 266 3.36 -2.65 14.35
C SER A 266 4.52 -2.60 15.35
N GLY A 267 4.87 -3.72 16.00
CA GLY A 267 5.98 -3.80 16.94
C GLY A 267 5.70 -3.11 18.27
N SER A 268 6.76 -2.74 18.98
CA SER A 268 6.72 -2.06 20.28
C SER A 268 7.21 -0.61 20.23
N GLY A 269 7.85 -0.20 19.13
CA GLY A 269 8.31 1.18 18.92
C GLY A 269 7.18 2.21 18.82
N PRO A 270 7.54 3.52 18.86
CA PRO A 270 6.59 4.60 18.74
C PRO A 270 5.98 4.69 17.33
N ILE A 271 4.76 5.20 17.25
CA ILE A 271 4.09 5.54 15.99
C ILE A 271 4.39 7.02 15.68
N ASP A 272 5.18 7.26 14.64
CA ASP A 272 5.68 8.57 14.24
C ASP A 272 4.62 9.50 13.67
N GLY A 273 3.51 8.96 13.14
CA GLY A 273 2.44 9.77 12.58
C GLY A 273 1.26 8.98 12.03
N LEU A 274 0.20 9.74 11.75
CA LEU A 274 -1.01 9.28 11.05
C LEU A 274 -1.06 9.86 9.64
N LEU A 275 -1.17 8.97 8.65
CA LEU A 275 -1.30 9.29 7.23
C LEU A 275 -2.75 9.21 6.80
N ASP A 276 -3.19 10.15 5.98
CA ASP A 276 -4.42 9.96 5.22
C ASP A 276 -4.18 8.91 4.13
N PHE A 277 -5.25 8.29 3.63
CA PHE A 277 -5.14 7.27 2.59
C PHE A 277 -4.34 7.76 1.37
N ALA A 278 -3.45 6.88 0.88
CA ALA A 278 -2.53 7.11 -0.23
C ALA A 278 -1.56 8.31 -0.06
N ARG A 279 -1.38 8.84 1.15
CA ARG A 279 -0.36 9.88 1.43
C ARG A 279 0.99 9.26 1.79
N PRO A 280 2.10 9.75 1.19
CA PRO A 280 3.43 9.30 1.55
C PRO A 280 3.85 9.83 2.94
N PRO A 281 4.57 9.02 3.75
CA PRO A 281 5.37 9.50 4.88
C PRO A 281 6.30 10.65 4.52
N GLU A 282 6.43 11.62 5.42
CA GLU A 282 7.34 12.78 5.25
C GLU A 282 8.79 12.46 5.63
N ARG A 283 9.01 11.48 6.51
CA ARG A 283 10.32 11.06 7.02
C ARG A 283 10.32 9.57 7.36
N PRO A 284 11.50 8.94 7.57
CA PRO A 284 11.57 7.60 8.14
C PRO A 284 10.89 7.49 9.51
N GLY A 285 10.27 6.34 9.76
CA GLY A 285 9.48 6.10 10.96
C GLY A 285 8.38 5.05 10.76
N LEU A 286 7.59 4.79 11.80
CA LEU A 286 6.40 3.94 11.75
C LEU A 286 5.14 4.78 11.61
N TYR A 287 4.32 4.53 10.60
CA TYR A 287 3.09 5.28 10.36
C TYR A 287 1.86 4.38 10.40
N LEU A 288 0.79 4.88 10.99
CA LEU A 288 -0.55 4.33 10.81
C LEU A 288 -1.18 5.10 9.63
N MET A 289 -1.71 4.41 8.64
CA MET A 289 -2.51 5.01 7.57
C MET A 289 -3.98 4.75 7.82
N ASP A 290 -4.75 5.83 7.88
CA ASP A 290 -6.20 5.74 7.92
C ASP A 290 -6.73 5.21 6.59
N GLY A 291 -7.56 4.18 6.67
CA GLY A 291 -8.09 3.51 5.51
C GLY A 291 -8.87 2.24 5.81
N PRO A 292 -9.51 1.68 4.77
CA PRO A 292 -10.31 0.48 4.86
C PRO A 292 -9.47 -0.72 5.32
N SER A 293 -10.13 -1.63 6.03
CA SER A 293 -9.56 -2.90 6.46
C SER A 293 -9.66 -3.98 5.37
N PHE A 294 -10.39 -3.73 4.29
CA PHE A 294 -10.43 -4.64 3.14
C PHE A 294 -9.05 -4.68 2.46
N SER A 295 -8.53 -5.90 2.27
CA SER A 295 -7.12 -6.11 1.89
C SER A 295 -6.71 -5.43 0.56
N PRO A 296 -7.47 -5.58 -0.55
CA PRO A 296 -7.13 -4.93 -1.81
C PRO A 296 -7.05 -3.41 -1.72
N GLU A 297 -8.00 -2.78 -1.04
CA GLU A 297 -8.04 -1.33 -0.91
C GLU A 297 -6.91 -0.82 0.00
N SER A 298 -6.76 -1.41 1.18
CA SER A 298 -5.71 -1.04 2.14
C SER A 298 -4.31 -1.08 1.51
N MET A 299 -4.01 -2.18 0.81
CA MET A 299 -2.72 -2.36 0.14
C MET A 299 -2.53 -1.46 -1.07
N THR A 300 -3.60 -1.09 -1.76
CA THR A 300 -3.57 -0.05 -2.81
C THR A 300 -3.15 1.28 -2.21
N GLY A 301 -3.71 1.67 -1.07
CA GLY A 301 -3.31 2.87 -0.33
C GLY A 301 -1.83 2.88 0.05
N PHE A 302 -1.32 1.78 0.61
CA PHE A 302 0.11 1.65 0.96
C PHE A 302 1.02 1.76 -0.26
N THR A 303 0.62 1.10 -1.36
CA THR A 303 1.38 1.12 -2.60
C THR A 303 1.35 2.52 -3.22
N ALA A 304 0.21 3.20 -3.25
CA ALA A 304 0.08 4.57 -3.74
C ALA A 304 0.85 5.58 -2.88
N ALA A 305 0.96 5.35 -1.57
CA ALA A 305 1.85 6.11 -0.68
C ALA A 305 3.34 5.84 -0.93
N GLY A 306 3.68 4.82 -1.71
CA GLY A 306 5.04 4.53 -2.14
C GLY A 306 5.75 3.39 -1.39
N ALA A 307 5.02 2.52 -0.68
CA ALA A 307 5.61 1.28 -0.15
C ALA A 307 6.15 0.42 -1.30
N GLN A 308 7.39 -0.09 -1.19
CA GLN A 308 7.96 -0.96 -2.22
C GLN A 308 7.70 -2.44 -1.96
N LEU A 309 7.46 -2.80 -0.70
CA LEU A 309 7.26 -4.17 -0.23
C LEU A 309 6.04 -4.22 0.68
N LEU A 310 5.21 -5.26 0.51
CA LEU A 310 4.02 -5.49 1.33
C LEU A 310 4.19 -6.80 2.12
N LEU A 311 4.02 -6.75 3.43
CA LEU A 311 3.99 -7.94 4.28
C LEU A 311 2.54 -8.28 4.61
N PHE A 312 2.12 -9.49 4.28
CA PHE A 312 0.75 -9.92 4.46
C PHE A 312 0.68 -11.10 5.43
N THR A 313 0.23 -10.85 6.66
CA THR A 313 0.02 -11.91 7.64
C THR A 313 -1.33 -12.58 7.44
N THR A 314 -1.37 -13.91 7.38
CA THR A 314 -2.63 -14.64 7.17
C THR A 314 -2.68 -15.95 7.96
N GLY A 315 -3.86 -16.24 8.50
CA GLY A 315 -4.16 -17.49 9.21
C GLY A 315 -4.69 -18.56 8.26
N LEU A 316 -5.73 -18.23 7.48
CA LEU A 316 -6.46 -19.20 6.64
C LEU A 316 -6.05 -19.18 5.15
N GLY A 317 -5.13 -18.30 4.76
CA GLY A 317 -4.54 -18.32 3.42
C GLY A 317 -5.21 -17.37 2.44
N ASN A 318 -5.28 -16.09 2.78
CA ASN A 318 -5.78 -15.07 1.86
C ASN A 318 -4.88 -15.00 0.60
N GLY A 319 -5.47 -15.19 -0.59
CA GLY A 319 -4.75 -15.23 -1.87
C GLY A 319 -4.41 -13.87 -2.50
N TYR A 320 -4.81 -12.74 -1.92
CA TYR A 320 -4.58 -11.43 -2.54
C TYR A 320 -3.09 -11.08 -2.61
N THR A 321 -2.61 -10.63 -3.77
CA THR A 321 -1.26 -10.09 -3.97
C THR A 321 -1.34 -8.80 -4.77
N SER A 322 -0.38 -7.89 -4.57
CA SER A 322 -0.31 -6.66 -5.35
C SER A 322 0.43 -6.94 -6.67
N LEU A 323 -0.11 -6.43 -7.77
CA LEU A 323 0.56 -6.48 -9.08
C LEU A 323 1.78 -5.56 -9.13
N LEU A 324 1.85 -4.53 -8.28
CA LEU A 324 2.86 -3.48 -8.34
C LEU A 324 3.97 -3.65 -7.29
N ALA A 325 3.65 -4.16 -6.11
CA ALA A 325 4.61 -4.35 -5.04
C ALA A 325 4.64 -5.82 -4.60
N PRO A 326 5.83 -6.46 -4.48
CA PRO A 326 5.93 -7.81 -3.97
C PRO A 326 5.22 -7.95 -2.62
N THR A 327 4.34 -8.96 -2.54
CA THR A 327 3.63 -9.32 -1.31
C THR A 327 4.27 -10.57 -0.70
N ILE A 328 4.88 -10.45 0.47
CA ILE A 328 5.39 -11.58 1.23
C ILE A 328 4.28 -12.08 2.17
N LYS A 329 3.80 -13.30 1.92
CA LYS A 329 2.81 -13.97 2.76
C LYS A 329 3.49 -14.59 3.98
N ILE A 330 2.93 -14.34 5.16
CA ILE A 330 3.49 -14.80 6.44
C ILE A 330 2.37 -15.52 7.20
N SER A 331 2.59 -16.78 7.54
CA SER A 331 1.65 -17.56 8.34
C SER A 331 2.39 -18.37 9.39
N ALA A 332 1.88 -18.35 10.63
CA ALA A 332 2.30 -19.22 11.71
C ALA A 332 1.54 -20.56 11.72
N ARG A 333 0.66 -20.80 10.74
CA ARG A 333 -0.08 -22.05 10.56
C ARG A 333 0.57 -22.91 9.47
N PRO A 334 1.22 -24.03 9.82
CA PRO A 334 1.93 -24.87 8.83
C PRO A 334 1.07 -25.35 7.67
N ALA A 335 -0.20 -25.69 7.92
CA ALA A 335 -1.12 -26.11 6.86
C ALA A 335 -1.36 -25.01 5.81
N THR A 336 -1.44 -23.74 6.26
CA THR A 336 -1.61 -22.59 5.38
C THR A 336 -0.35 -22.33 4.57
N VAL A 337 0.83 -22.47 5.18
CA VAL A 337 2.11 -22.39 4.45
C VAL A 337 2.20 -23.47 3.38
N ALA A 338 1.77 -24.70 3.67
CA ALA A 338 1.76 -25.79 2.70
C ALA A 338 0.75 -25.57 1.56
N ALA A 339 -0.37 -24.91 1.83
CA ALA A 339 -1.41 -24.61 0.85
C ALA A 339 -1.04 -23.40 -0.05
N LEU A 340 -0.30 -22.42 0.46
CA LEU A 340 0.13 -21.22 -0.27
C LEU A 340 1.50 -21.42 -0.96
N THR A 341 1.69 -22.55 -1.65
CA THR A 341 2.95 -22.87 -2.33
C THR A 341 3.08 -22.20 -3.71
N GLU A 342 2.00 -21.62 -4.23
CA GLU A 342 1.92 -20.91 -5.52
C GLU A 342 1.15 -19.58 -5.37
#